data_AF-A0A4Z2GN64-F1
#
_entry.id   AF-A0A4Z2GN64-F1
#
_cell.length_a   1.000
_cell.length_b   1.000
_cell.length_c   1.000
_cell.angle_alpha   90.00
_cell.angle_beta   90.00
_cell.angle_gamma   90.00
#
_symmetry.space_group_name_H-M   'P 1'
#
loop_
_entity.id
_entity.type
_entity.pdbx_description
1 polymer ?
#
loop_
_entity_poly.entity_id
_entity_poly.type
_entity_poly.pdbx_seq_one_letter_code
_entity_poly.pdbx_strand_id
1 'polypeptide(L)'
;MPYQWEYPYLLSLLPLLCSSLSLPNNNVSYLVLSMISAGLFSIAPLIYGGMEMFPVAKQLYRHGKAYRFIFGFSAVTVMYLIMVVAVQVHGWQLYYMKKLLDSWFDTTQEKKKK
;
A
#
# COMPACT_ATOMS: atom_id res chain seq x y z
N MET A 1 18.78 4.04 10.28
CA MET A 1 17.48 4.49 10.81
C MET A 1 16.48 4.51 9.66
N PRO A 2 15.25 4.00 9.87
CA PRO A 2 14.16 4.06 8.89
C PRO A 2 13.85 5.49 8.40
N TYR A 3 13.28 5.61 7.21
CA TYR A 3 12.63 6.83 6.76
C TYR A 3 11.29 7.05 7.48
N GLN A 4 10.81 8.29 7.56
CA GLN A 4 9.62 8.61 8.36
C GLN A 4 8.37 7.94 7.81
N TRP A 5 8.29 7.74 6.49
CA TRP A 5 7.17 7.04 5.85
C TRP A 5 7.05 5.56 6.23
N GLU A 6 8.14 4.91 6.66
CA GLU A 6 8.13 3.48 7.00
C GLU A 6 7.28 3.21 8.25
N TYR A 7 7.26 4.14 9.21
CA TYR A 7 6.50 3.99 10.47
C TYR A 7 4.97 3.90 10.24
N PRO A 8 4.31 4.88 9.58
CA PRO A 8 2.88 4.76 9.29
C PRO A 8 2.58 3.64 8.29
N TYR A 9 3.54 3.27 7.42
CA TYR A 9 3.37 2.14 6.50
C TYR A 9 3.25 0.79 7.22
N LEU A 10 3.74 0.64 8.45
CA LEU A 10 3.49 -0.57 9.26
C LEU A 10 1.99 -0.83 9.51
N LEU A 11 1.17 0.23 9.48
CA LEU A 11 -0.29 0.12 9.62
C LEU A 11 -0.95 -0.50 8.37
N SER A 12 -0.22 -0.70 7.27
CA SER A 12 -0.71 -1.44 6.09
C SER A 12 -1.08 -2.91 6.37
N LEU A 13 -0.69 -3.45 7.53
CA LEU A 13 -1.17 -4.75 8.01
C LEU A 13 -2.68 -4.74 8.33
N LEU A 14 -3.24 -3.60 8.75
CA LEU A 14 -4.67 -3.49 9.08
C LEU A 14 -5.59 -3.80 7.88
N PRO A 15 -5.45 -3.15 6.71
CA PRO A 15 -6.25 -3.50 5.55
C PRO A 15 -6.07 -4.97 5.13
N LEU A 16 -4.85 -5.51 5.21
CA LEU A 16 -4.63 -6.92 4.91
C LEU A 16 -5.45 -7.85 5.82
N LEU A 17 -5.45 -7.60 7.14
CA LEU A 17 -6.22 -8.37 8.10
C LEU A 17 -7.73 -8.22 7.87
N CYS A 18 -8.23 -6.99 7.67
CA CYS A 18 -9.64 -6.74 7.37
C CYS A 18 -10.08 -7.45 6.09
N SER A 19 -9.26 -7.44 5.04
CA SER A 19 -9.58 -8.18 3.81
C SER A 19 -9.61 -9.69 4.03
N SER A 20 -8.65 -10.24 4.76
CA SER A 20 -8.59 -11.67 5.05
C SER A 20 -9.80 -12.14 5.84
N LEU A 21 -10.27 -11.34 6.80
CA LEU A 21 -11.49 -11.61 7.57
C LEU A 21 -12.78 -11.45 6.76
N SER A 22 -12.75 -10.68 5.66
CA SER A 22 -13.91 -10.52 4.78
C SER A 22 -14.20 -11.76 3.93
N LEU A 23 -13.17 -12.55 3.60
CA LEU A 23 -13.27 -13.66 2.65
C LEU A 23 -14.13 -14.85 3.11
N PRO A 24 -14.04 -15.36 4.36
CA PRO A 24 -14.78 -16.57 4.76
C PRO A 24 -16.30 -16.43 4.69
N ASN A 25 -16.82 -15.23 4.97
CA ASN A 25 -18.25 -14.96 5.04
C ASN A 25 -18.74 -13.97 3.97
N ASN A 26 -17.90 -13.64 2.98
CA ASN A 26 -18.16 -12.59 1.98
C ASN A 26 -18.67 -11.28 2.60
N ASN A 27 -18.05 -10.86 3.71
CA ASN A 27 -18.55 -9.72 4.47
C ASN A 27 -18.14 -8.40 3.80
N VAL A 28 -19.11 -7.83 3.07
CA VAL A 28 -18.99 -6.58 2.32
C VAL A 28 -18.49 -5.43 3.18
N SER A 29 -18.94 -5.31 4.44
CA SER A 29 -18.55 -4.20 5.33
C SER A 29 -17.05 -4.24 5.67
N TYR A 30 -16.51 -5.43 5.97
CA TYR A 30 -15.06 -5.58 6.21
C TYR A 30 -14.24 -5.33 4.95
N LEU A 31 -14.74 -5.71 3.77
CA LEU A 31 -14.07 -5.44 2.51
C LEU A 31 -14.01 -3.94 2.20
N VAL A 32 -15.12 -3.20 2.41
CA VAL A 32 -15.14 -1.74 2.25
C VAL A 32 -14.19 -1.06 3.24
N LEU A 33 -14.22 -1.47 4.52
CA LEU A 33 -13.30 -0.96 5.53
C LEU A 33 -11.84 -1.22 5.14
N SER A 34 -11.55 -2.41 4.63
CA SER A 34 -10.23 -2.78 4.11
C SER A 34 -9.80 -1.87 2.95
N MET A 35 -10.70 -1.50 2.04
CA MET A 35 -10.35 -0.63 0.92
C MET A 35 -10.04 0.81 1.35
N ILE A 36 -10.85 1.36 2.26
CA ILE A 36 -10.62 2.72 2.80
C ILE A 36 -9.30 2.76 3.58
N SER A 37 -9.07 1.77 4.45
CA SER A 37 -7.85 1.66 5.23
C SER A 37 -6.61 1.37 4.37
N ALA A 38 -6.74 0.65 3.25
CA ALA A 38 -5.65 0.46 2.28
C ALA A 38 -5.25 1.79 1.62
N GLY A 39 -6.22 2.64 1.26
CA GLY A 39 -5.91 3.99 0.77
C GLY A 39 -5.11 4.82 1.78
N LEU A 40 -5.56 4.82 3.03
CA LEU A 40 -4.99 5.65 4.10
C LEU A 40 -3.65 5.14 4.65
N PHE A 41 -3.51 3.82 4.85
CA PHE A 41 -2.35 3.25 5.55
C PHE A 41 -1.39 2.49 4.63
N SER A 42 -1.78 2.21 3.38
CA SER A 42 -0.89 1.56 2.41
C SER A 42 -0.43 2.55 1.33
N ILE A 43 -1.37 3.19 0.63
CA ILE A 43 -1.02 4.09 -0.49
C ILE A 43 -0.49 5.45 0.01
N ALA A 44 -1.13 6.08 0.99
CA ALA A 44 -0.74 7.43 1.41
C ALA A 44 0.70 7.50 1.99
N PRO A 45 1.16 6.56 2.84
CA PRO A 45 2.55 6.55 3.29
C PRO A 45 3.55 6.40 2.15
N LEU A 46 3.23 5.63 1.10
CA LEU A 46 4.11 5.45 -0.06
C LEU A 46 4.24 6.74 -0.87
N ILE A 47 3.13 7.46 -1.09
CA ILE A 47 3.15 8.78 -1.76
C ILE A 47 4.01 9.76 -0.96
N TYR A 48 3.78 9.83 0.37
CA TYR A 48 4.56 10.68 1.25
C TYR A 48 6.05 10.32 1.23
N GLY A 49 6.38 9.03 1.33
CA GLY A 49 7.76 8.56 1.29
C GLY A 49 8.47 8.89 -0.01
N GLY A 50 7.77 8.83 -1.13
CA GLY A 50 8.29 9.22 -2.44
C GLY A 50 8.71 10.69 -2.48
N MET A 51 7.98 11.57 -1.80
CA MET A 51 8.31 12.99 -1.66
C MET A 51 9.42 13.21 -0.61
N GLU A 52 9.35 12.52 0.53
CA GLU A 52 10.34 12.61 1.62
C GLU A 52 11.76 12.24 1.14
N MET A 53 11.87 11.18 0.34
CA MET A 53 13.15 10.68 -0.15
C MET A 53 13.70 11.45 -1.35
N PHE A 54 12.90 12.32 -1.98
CA PHE A 54 13.26 13.02 -3.21
C PHE A 54 14.50 13.93 -3.09
N PRO A 55 14.68 14.74 -2.02
CA PRO A 55 15.88 15.55 -1.85
C PRO A 55 17.15 14.69 -1.71
N VAL A 56 17.05 13.54 -1.03
CA VAL A 56 18.16 12.61 -0.83
C VAL A 56 18.53 11.91 -2.15
N ALA A 57 17.54 11.52 -2.95
CA ALA A 57 17.78 11.00 -4.30
C ALA A 57 18.46 12.06 -5.18
N LYS A 58 18.01 13.31 -5.13
CA LYS A 58 18.64 14.40 -5.88
C LYS A 58 20.11 14.62 -5.47
N GLN A 59 20.44 14.52 -4.18
CA GLN A 59 21.82 14.60 -3.70
C GLN A 59 22.66 13.42 -4.20
N LEU A 60 22.11 12.21 -4.17
CA LEU A 60 22.79 11.04 -4.70
C LEU A 60 23.08 11.17 -6.20
N TYR A 61 22.06 11.46 -7.01
CA TYR A 61 22.20 11.47 -8.47
C TYR A 61 22.97 12.68 -9.02
N ARG A 62 22.87 13.86 -8.38
CA ARG A 62 23.58 15.06 -8.86
C ARG A 62 24.95 15.27 -8.24
N HIS A 63 25.17 14.83 -7.00
CA HIS A 63 26.39 15.12 -6.26
C HIS A 63 27.17 13.86 -5.89
N GLY A 64 26.65 12.66 -6.17
CA GLY A 64 27.29 11.39 -5.81
C GLY A 64 27.35 11.15 -4.29
N LYS A 65 26.60 11.92 -3.49
CA LYS A 65 26.65 11.84 -2.02
C LYS A 65 25.51 11.00 -1.47
N ALA A 66 25.86 9.92 -0.78
CA ALA A 66 24.94 9.09 -0.03
C ALA A 66 25.17 9.27 1.47
N TYR A 67 24.10 9.46 2.24
CA TYR A 67 24.15 9.67 3.69
C TYR A 67 23.67 8.45 4.49
N ARG A 68 22.98 7.52 3.83
CA ARG A 68 22.43 6.30 4.42
C ARG A 68 22.74 5.12 3.51
N PHE A 69 23.11 4.00 4.10
CA PHE A 69 23.49 2.79 3.37
C PHE A 69 22.75 1.58 3.90
N ILE A 70 22.40 0.67 3.00
CA ILE A 70 21.78 -0.63 3.29
C ILE A 70 22.59 -1.67 2.51
N PHE A 71 23.23 -2.61 3.23
CA PHE A 71 24.08 -3.65 2.65
C PHE A 71 25.14 -3.13 1.64
N GLY A 72 25.72 -1.96 1.91
CA GLY A 72 26.73 -1.33 1.04
C GLY A 72 26.18 -0.51 -0.13
N PHE A 73 24.88 -0.56 -0.40
CA PHE A 73 24.22 0.28 -1.40
C PHE A 73 23.59 1.53 -0.77
N SER A 74 23.35 2.57 -1.57
CA SER A 74 22.63 3.75 -1.08
C SER A 74 21.21 3.38 -0.67
N ALA A 75 20.84 3.69 0.57
CA ALA A 75 19.55 3.33 1.14
C ALA A 75 18.38 3.89 0.32
N VAL A 76 18.53 5.11 -0.22
CA VAL A 76 17.48 5.77 -1.01
C VAL A 76 17.15 4.99 -2.29
N THR A 77 18.16 4.44 -2.96
CA THR A 77 17.97 3.65 -4.18
C THR A 77 17.23 2.35 -3.87
N VAL A 78 17.65 1.64 -2.82
CA VAL A 78 17.00 0.40 -2.38
C VAL A 78 15.55 0.67 -1.97
N MET A 79 15.31 1.75 -1.23
CA MET A 79 13.97 2.10 -0.76
C MET A 79 13.03 2.54 -1.87
N TYR A 80 13.50 3.25 -2.90
CA TYR A 80 12.66 3.53 -4.08
C TYR A 80 12.27 2.25 -4.83
N LEU A 81 13.15 1.26 -4.93
CA LEU A 81 12.80 -0.02 -5.55
C LEU A 81 11.72 -0.76 -4.75
N ILE A 82 11.88 -0.83 -3.42
CA ILE A 82 10.88 -1.41 -2.51
C ILE A 82 9.54 -0.66 -2.64
N MET A 83 9.59 0.66 -2.69
CA MET A 83 8.40 1.51 -2.84
C MET A 83 7.66 1.24 -4.14
N VAL A 84 8.36 1.14 -5.28
CA VAL A 84 7.71 0.83 -6.57
C VAL A 84 7.01 -0.52 -6.53
N VAL A 85 7.66 -1.54 -5.96
CA VAL A 85 7.05 -2.86 -5.78
C VAL A 85 5.82 -2.78 -4.86
N ALA A 86 5.92 -2.07 -3.74
CA ALA A 86 4.81 -1.89 -2.80
C ALA A 86 3.62 -1.16 -3.45
N VAL A 87 3.87 -0.10 -4.22
CA VAL A 87 2.83 0.61 -4.98
C VAL A 87 2.14 -0.33 -5.98
N GLN A 88 2.90 -1.16 -6.69
CA GLN A 88 2.32 -2.14 -7.62
C GLN A 88 1.45 -3.16 -6.88
N VAL A 89 1.95 -3.74 -5.78
CA VAL A 89 1.21 -4.72 -4.98
C VAL A 89 -0.10 -4.13 -4.46
N HIS A 90 -0.06 -2.94 -3.84
CA HIS A 90 -1.27 -2.31 -3.33
C HIS A 90 -2.22 -1.80 -4.43
N GLY A 91 -1.67 -1.39 -5.58
CA GLY A 91 -2.46 -1.03 -6.76
C GLY A 91 -3.31 -2.20 -7.25
N TRP A 92 -2.70 -3.38 -7.39
CA TRP A 92 -3.42 -4.60 -7.74
C TRP A 92 -4.38 -5.07 -6.65
N GLN A 93 -3.97 -4.98 -5.38
CA GLN A 93 -4.83 -5.30 -4.25
C GLN A 93 -6.14 -4.50 -4.28
N LEU A 94 -6.06 -3.17 -4.41
CA LEU A 94 -7.23 -2.30 -4.48
C LEU A 94 -8.10 -2.57 -5.71
N TYR A 95 -7.47 -2.82 -6.86
CA TYR A 95 -8.18 -3.17 -8.08
C TYR A 95 -9.04 -4.44 -7.90
N TYR A 96 -8.42 -5.52 -7.40
CA TYR A 96 -9.13 -6.78 -7.19
C TYR A 96 -10.16 -6.70 -6.07
N MET A 97 -9.89 -5.96 -4.99
CA MET A 97 -10.88 -5.72 -3.94
C MET A 97 -12.11 -4.98 -4.47
N LYS A 98 -11.93 -4.00 -5.35
CA LYS A 98 -13.08 -3.30 -5.98
C LYS A 98 -13.91 -4.26 -6.83
N LYS A 99 -13.25 -5.08 -7.66
CA LYS A 99 -13.93 -6.09 -8.48
C LYS A 99 -14.70 -7.11 -7.63
N LEU A 100 -14.10 -7.56 -6.53
CA LEU A 100 -14.73 -8.48 -5.58
C LEU A 100 -15.94 -7.84 -4.89
N LEU A 101 -15.81 -6.58 -4.48
CA LEU A 101 -16.89 -5.82 -3.86
C LEU A 101 -18.10 -5.70 -4.79
N ASP A 102 -17.85 -5.38 -6.07
CA ASP A 102 -18.90 -5.27 -7.08
C ASP A 102 -19.61 -6.63 -7.27
N SER A 103 -18.84 -7.72 -7.40
CA SER A 103 -19.38 -9.07 -7.54
C SER A 103 -20.23 -9.52 -6.35
N TRP A 104 -19.79 -9.25 -5.11
CA TRP A 104 -20.57 -9.60 -3.91
C TRP A 104 -21.84 -8.76 -3.79
N PHE A 105 -21.76 -7.49 -4.17
CA PHE A 105 -22.92 -6.60 -4.16
C PHE A 105 -23.98 -7.07 -5.16
N ASP A 106 -23.59 -7.35 -6.40
CA ASP A 106 -24.49 -7.80 -7.46
C ASP A 106 -25.17 -9.14 -7.09
N THR A 107 -24.39 -10.11 -6.61
CA THR A 107 -24.91 -11.42 -6.19
C THR A 107 -25.93 -11.30 -5.06
N THR A 108 -25.72 -10.36 -4.12
CA THR A 108 -26.64 -10.13 -3.00
C THR A 108 -27.95 -9.48 -3.47
N GLN A 109 -27.88 -8.55 -4.45
CA GLN A 109 -29.06 -7.93 -5.04
C GLN A 109 -29.87 -8.91 -5.88
N GLU A 110 -29.22 -9.78 -6.66
CA GLU A 110 -29.90 -10.82 -7.43
C GLU A 110 -30.67 -11.80 -6.52
N LYS A 111 -30.07 -12.22 -5.40
CA LYS A 111 -30.75 -13.06 -4.40
C LYS A 111 -31.95 -12.39 -3.75
N LYS A 112 -31.94 -11.06 -3.60
CA LYS A 112 -33.05 -10.30 -3.02
C LYS A 112 -34.23 -10.10 -3.99
N LYS A 113 -33.97 -10.17 -5.30
CA LYS A 113 -34.98 -10.01 -6.36
C LYS A 113 -35.69 -11.31 -6.73
N LYS A 114 -35.10 -12.46 -6.42
CA LYS A 114 -35.70 -13.79 -6.59
C LYS A 114 -36.49 -14.18 -5.34
#